data_AF-A0AAV9VVL8-F1
#
_entry.id   AF-A0AAV9VVL8-F1
#
_cell.length_a   1.000
_cell.length_b   1.000
_cell.length_c   1.000
_cell.angle_alpha   90.00
_cell.angle_beta   90.00
_cell.angle_gamma   90.00
#
_symmetry.space_group_name_H-M   'P 1'
#
loop_
_entity.id
_entity.type
_entity.pdbx_description
1 polymer ?
#
loop_
_entity_poly.entity_id
_entity_poly.type
_entity_poly.pdbx_seq_one_letter_code
_entity_poly.pdbx_strand_id
1 'polypeptide(L)'
;MAWTFVCPTEIVAFSDAVQQFTERNASVVFASVDSEYSLLAWANASRKDGGLGGCQFPLLSDKNHSVSKAYGVLLEEEGIALRGLFIIDPKGVVRQITINDLPVGRSVDETLRLIDAFQFTEKYGEVCPANWTKGAPTIQTSNSKTYFNQMYGGH
;
A
#
# COMPACT_ATOMS: atom_id res chain seq x y z
N MET A 1 -1.04 -13.96 -5.05
CA MET A 1 -1.62 -15.25 -5.50
C MET A 1 -3.00 -15.41 -4.88
N ALA A 2 -4.01 -15.62 -5.71
CA ALA A 2 -5.35 -16.00 -5.26
C ALA A 2 -5.31 -17.35 -4.51
N TRP A 3 -6.29 -17.60 -3.65
CA TRP A 3 -6.46 -18.91 -2.96
C TRP A 3 -5.27 -19.37 -2.10
N THR A 4 -4.53 -18.43 -1.51
CA THR A 4 -3.44 -18.71 -0.56
C THR A 4 -3.79 -18.21 0.84
N PHE A 5 -2.87 -18.33 1.81
CA PHE A 5 -3.18 -18.08 3.22
C PHE A 5 -3.14 -16.60 3.62
N VAL A 6 -2.06 -15.88 3.27
CA VAL A 6 -1.86 -14.47 3.67
C VAL A 6 -2.50 -13.49 2.68
N CYS A 7 -2.59 -13.83 1.39
CA CYS A 7 -3.19 -12.94 0.39
C CYS A 7 -4.66 -12.55 0.65
N PRO A 8 -5.58 -13.44 1.09
CA PRO A 8 -6.95 -13.03 1.37
C PRO A 8 -7.05 -12.08 2.55
N THR A 9 -6.19 -12.22 3.57
CA THR A 9 -6.23 -11.34 4.74
C THR A 9 -5.83 -9.91 4.38
N GLU A 10 -4.82 -9.74 3.52
CA GLU A 10 -4.42 -8.42 3.01
C GLU A 10 -5.54 -7.78 2.18
N ILE A 11 -6.07 -8.50 1.18
CA ILE A 11 -7.08 -7.92 0.27
C ILE A 11 -8.36 -7.56 1.03
N VAL A 12 -8.79 -8.42 1.96
CA VAL A 12 -9.93 -8.11 2.83
C VAL A 12 -9.65 -6.88 3.68
N ALA A 13 -8.48 -6.78 4.32
CA ALA A 13 -8.13 -5.62 5.15
C ALA A 13 -8.13 -4.31 4.34
N PHE A 14 -7.53 -4.29 3.15
CA PHE A 14 -7.59 -3.13 2.26
C PHE A 14 -9.01 -2.84 1.77
N SER A 15 -9.81 -3.88 1.52
CA SER A 15 -11.17 -3.71 0.98
C SER A 15 -12.11 -3.14 2.04
N ASP A 16 -11.95 -3.56 3.30
CA ASP A 16 -12.72 -3.04 4.43
C ASP A 16 -12.28 -1.60 4.76
N ALA A 17 -11.02 -1.24 4.50
CA ALA A 17 -10.48 0.11 4.70
C ALA A 17 -10.62 1.03 3.48
N VAL A 18 -11.22 0.59 2.36
CA VAL A 18 -11.22 1.33 1.08
C VAL A 18 -11.73 2.76 1.21
N GLN A 19 -12.73 2.99 2.08
CA GLN A 19 -13.29 4.32 2.31
C GLN A 19 -12.25 5.30 2.86
N GLN A 20 -11.33 4.83 3.71
CA GLN A 20 -10.27 5.65 4.27
C GLN A 20 -9.25 6.10 3.19
N PHE A 21 -9.06 5.30 2.14
CA PHE A 21 -8.28 5.69 0.97
C PHE A 21 -9.04 6.72 0.13
N THR A 22 -10.34 6.48 -0.11
CA THR A 22 -11.20 7.41 -0.86
C THR A 22 -11.26 8.80 -0.22
N GLU A 23 -11.37 8.88 1.12
CA GLU A 23 -11.34 10.14 1.87
C GLU A 23 -10.02 10.93 1.69
N ARG A 24 -8.95 10.25 1.32
CA ARG A 24 -7.64 10.84 1.00
C ARG A 24 -7.46 11.09 -0.50
N ASN A 25 -8.50 10.95 -1.32
CA ASN A 25 -8.40 10.98 -2.79
C ASN A 25 -7.39 9.94 -3.33
N ALA A 26 -7.27 8.79 -2.66
CA ALA A 26 -6.46 7.68 -3.10
C ALA A 26 -7.36 6.53 -3.56
N SER A 27 -6.91 5.79 -4.59
CA SER A 27 -7.55 4.57 -5.06
C SER A 27 -6.64 3.38 -4.80
N VAL A 28 -7.24 2.22 -4.55
CA VAL A 28 -6.54 0.95 -4.35
C VAL A 28 -6.75 0.08 -5.58
N VAL A 29 -5.70 -0.64 -6.01
CA VAL A 29 -5.77 -1.66 -7.05
C VAL A 29 -4.93 -2.85 -6.58
N PHE A 30 -5.47 -4.06 -6.73
CA PHE A 30 -4.71 -5.28 -6.51
C PHE A 30 -4.31 -5.90 -7.84
N ALA A 31 -3.14 -6.50 -7.92
CA ALA A 31 -2.69 -7.24 -9.09
C ALA A 31 -2.07 -8.58 -8.69
N SER A 32 -2.28 -9.60 -9.52
CA SER A 32 -1.62 -10.89 -9.39
C SER A 32 -1.48 -11.58 -10.75
N VAL A 33 -0.56 -12.53 -10.84
CA VAL A 33 -0.34 -13.38 -12.03
C VAL A 33 -1.52 -14.32 -12.34
N ASP A 34 -2.50 -14.42 -11.45
CA ASP A 34 -3.73 -15.19 -11.63
C ASP A 34 -4.59 -14.63 -12.76
N SER A 35 -5.33 -15.51 -13.43
CA SER A 35 -6.29 -15.09 -14.47
C SER A 35 -7.47 -14.32 -13.90
N GLU A 36 -8.11 -13.51 -14.73
CA GLU A 36 -9.34 -12.77 -14.43
C GLU A 36 -10.49 -13.70 -13.99
N TYR A 37 -10.55 -14.92 -14.53
CA TYR A 37 -11.52 -15.93 -14.12
C TYR A 37 -11.25 -16.45 -12.70
N SER A 38 -9.97 -16.70 -12.37
CA SER A 38 -9.54 -17.12 -11.04
C SER A 38 -9.83 -16.02 -10.01
N LEU A 39 -9.57 -14.77 -10.36
CA LEU A 39 -9.85 -13.60 -9.52
C LEU A 39 -11.35 -13.40 -9.29
N LEU A 40 -12.18 -13.57 -10.33
CA LEU A 40 -13.63 -13.49 -10.20
C LEU A 40 -14.19 -14.60 -9.30
N ALA A 41 -13.73 -15.84 -9.49
CA ALA A 41 -14.12 -16.96 -8.64
C ALA A 41 -13.74 -16.71 -7.17
N TRP A 42 -12.54 -16.17 -6.93
CA TRP A 42 -12.06 -15.84 -5.59
C TRP A 42 -12.84 -14.69 -4.94
N ALA A 43 -13.19 -13.66 -5.72
CA ALA A 43 -14.03 -12.56 -5.28
C ALA A 43 -15.42 -13.03 -4.84
N ASN A 44 -16.01 -13.98 -5.55
CA ASN A 44 -17.34 -14.52 -5.26
C ASN A 44 -17.36 -15.56 -4.12
N ALA A 45 -16.22 -16.18 -3.81
CA ALA A 45 -16.11 -17.14 -2.73
C ALA A 45 -16.24 -16.47 -1.35
N SER A 46 -16.82 -17.19 -0.38
CA SER A 46 -17.05 -16.65 0.96
C SER A 46 -15.73 -16.46 1.72
N ARG A 47 -15.65 -15.45 2.60
CA ARG A 47 -14.47 -15.23 3.47
C ARG A 47 -14.17 -16.44 4.37
N LYS A 48 -15.21 -17.20 4.76
CA LYS A 48 -15.06 -18.39 5.61
C LYS A 48 -14.34 -19.53 4.90
N ASP A 49 -14.43 -19.57 3.58
CA ASP A 49 -13.81 -20.59 2.73
C ASP A 49 -12.48 -20.10 2.11
N GLY A 50 -11.92 -18.99 2.61
CA GLY A 50 -10.69 -18.39 2.08
C GLY A 50 -10.89 -17.50 0.85
N GLY A 51 -12.14 -17.22 0.47
CA GLY A 51 -12.52 -16.23 -0.54
C GLY A 51 -12.47 -14.79 -0.04
N LEU A 52 -12.82 -13.83 -0.90
CA LEU A 52 -12.84 -12.41 -0.53
C LEU A 52 -14.20 -11.95 0.02
N GLY A 53 -15.29 -12.64 -0.34
CA GLY A 53 -16.66 -12.25 0.01
C GLY A 53 -17.06 -10.90 -0.58
N GLY A 54 -16.64 -10.64 -1.82
CA GLY A 54 -16.71 -9.33 -2.47
C GLY A 54 -15.43 -8.51 -2.28
N CYS A 55 -15.19 -7.58 -3.20
CA CYS A 55 -14.03 -6.67 -3.15
C CYS A 55 -14.47 -5.28 -3.61
N GLN A 56 -14.04 -4.25 -2.88
CA GLN A 56 -14.43 -2.85 -3.13
C GLN A 56 -13.48 -2.11 -4.07
N PHE A 57 -12.50 -2.80 -4.64
CA PHE A 57 -11.55 -2.23 -5.59
C PHE A 57 -11.21 -3.22 -6.72
N PRO A 58 -10.64 -2.74 -7.84
CA PRO A 58 -10.31 -3.58 -8.98
C PRO A 58 -9.25 -4.65 -8.66
N LEU A 59 -9.50 -5.87 -9.15
CA LEU A 59 -8.54 -6.98 -9.17
C LEU A 59 -7.99 -7.14 -10.59
N LEU A 60 -6.70 -6.85 -10.78
CA LEU A 60 -6.00 -6.90 -12.06
C LEU A 60 -5.34 -8.27 -12.28
N SER A 61 -5.60 -8.85 -13.45
CA SER A 61 -4.91 -10.05 -13.96
C SER A 61 -3.61 -9.63 -14.65
N ASP A 62 -2.47 -10.12 -14.15
CA ASP A 62 -1.13 -9.99 -14.74
C ASP A 62 -0.66 -11.36 -15.28
N LYS A 63 -1.55 -12.07 -16.00
CA LYS A 63 -1.28 -13.42 -16.49
C LYS A 63 -0.07 -13.53 -17.43
N ASN A 64 0.32 -12.44 -18.09
CA ASN A 64 1.51 -12.39 -18.95
C ASN A 64 2.79 -11.96 -18.21
N HIS A 65 2.68 -11.71 -16.90
CA HIS A 65 3.74 -11.27 -15.99
C HIS A 65 4.38 -9.92 -16.35
N SER A 66 3.75 -9.12 -17.21
CA SER A 66 4.33 -7.86 -17.68
C SER A 66 4.37 -6.80 -16.58
N VAL A 67 3.35 -6.75 -15.72
CA VAL A 67 3.26 -5.78 -14.62
C VAL A 67 4.25 -6.16 -13.51
N SER A 68 4.22 -7.40 -13.04
CA SER A 68 5.11 -7.89 -11.99
C SER A 68 6.59 -7.79 -12.36
N LYS A 69 6.94 -8.03 -13.63
CA LYS A 69 8.30 -7.76 -14.16
C LYS A 69 8.64 -6.28 -14.17
N ALA A 70 7.76 -5.43 -14.70
CA ALA A 70 8.01 -3.99 -14.78
C ALA A 70 8.20 -3.34 -13.39
N TYR A 71 7.50 -3.86 -12.38
CA TYR A 71 7.61 -3.41 -10.99
C TYR A 71 8.72 -4.15 -10.20
N GLY A 72 9.45 -5.07 -10.83
CA GLY A 72 10.59 -5.76 -10.22
C GLY A 72 10.22 -6.71 -9.07
N VAL A 73 9.00 -7.24 -9.06
CA VAL A 73 8.48 -8.09 -7.98
C VAL A 73 8.19 -9.52 -8.41
N LEU A 74 8.36 -9.86 -9.69
CA LEU A 74 8.23 -11.23 -10.17
C LEU A 74 9.41 -12.09 -9.70
N LEU A 75 9.11 -13.21 -9.06
CA LEU A 75 10.02 -14.34 -8.92
C LEU A 75 9.91 -15.20 -10.19
N GLU A 76 10.91 -15.11 -11.07
CA GLU A 76 10.80 -15.67 -12.42
C GLU A 76 10.71 -17.20 -12.44
N GLU A 77 11.42 -17.88 -11.54
CA GLU A 77 11.47 -19.34 -11.48
C GLU A 77 10.14 -19.91 -10.99
N GLU A 78 9.50 -19.25 -10.03
CA GLU A 78 8.23 -19.66 -9.44
C GLU A 78 7.01 -19.11 -10.20
N GLY A 79 7.20 -18.10 -11.05
CA GLY A 79 6.13 -17.48 -11.83
C GLY A 79 5.12 -16.71 -10.97
N ILE A 80 5.53 -16.21 -9.81
CA ILE A 80 4.66 -15.51 -8.84
C ILE A 80 5.29 -14.18 -8.41
N ALA A 81 4.47 -13.23 -7.95
CA ALA A 81 4.98 -11.97 -7.43
C ALA A 81 5.21 -12.03 -5.92
N LEU A 82 6.29 -11.40 -5.46
CA LEU A 82 6.48 -10.97 -4.07
C LEU A 82 5.36 -10.02 -3.64
N ARG A 83 5.28 -9.73 -2.32
CA ARG A 83 4.30 -8.80 -1.76
C ARG A 83 4.74 -7.35 -1.95
N GLY A 84 4.72 -6.90 -3.21
CA GLY A 84 4.99 -5.51 -3.59
C GLY A 84 3.80 -4.59 -3.39
N LEU A 85 4.01 -3.47 -2.70
CA LEU A 85 3.07 -2.35 -2.58
C LEU A 85 3.77 -1.08 -3.04
N PHE A 86 3.07 -0.29 -3.86
CA PHE A 86 3.58 0.92 -4.47
C PHE A 86 2.60 2.06 -4.20
N ILE A 87 3.09 3.17 -3.68
CA ILE A 87 2.32 4.42 -3.57
C ILE A 87 2.74 5.31 -4.73
N ILE A 88 1.79 5.62 -5.60
CA ILE A 88 1.99 6.41 -6.83
C ILE A 88 1.22 7.72 -6.68
N ASP A 89 1.88 8.84 -6.93
CA ASP A 89 1.25 10.17 -6.83
C ASP A 89 0.42 10.52 -8.09
N PRO A 90 -0.36 11.62 -8.07
CA PRO A 90 -1.16 12.05 -9.23
C PRO A 90 -0.35 12.41 -10.49
N LYS A 91 0.98 12.55 -10.38
CA LYS A 91 1.89 12.81 -11.50
C LYS A 91 2.47 11.51 -12.08
N GLY A 92 2.05 10.35 -11.56
CA GLY A 92 2.53 9.04 -11.96
C GLY A 92 3.90 8.69 -11.37
N VAL A 93 4.37 9.41 -10.35
CA VAL A 93 5.67 9.15 -9.73
C VAL A 93 5.50 8.19 -8.58
N VAL A 94 6.30 7.11 -8.56
CA VAL A 94 6.38 6.20 -7.41
C VAL A 94 7.05 6.93 -6.25
N ARG A 95 6.31 7.12 -5.16
CA ARG A 95 6.79 7.81 -3.95
C ARG A 95 7.29 6.86 -2.89
N GLN A 96 6.76 5.64 -2.86
CA GLN A 96 7.13 4.64 -1.86
C GLN A 96 6.94 3.22 -2.41
N ILE A 97 7.82 2.32 -1.97
CA ILE A 97 7.83 0.90 -2.32
C ILE A 97 8.01 0.09 -1.03
N THR A 98 7.10 -0.84 -0.77
CA THR A 98 7.27 -1.89 0.24
C THR A 98 7.31 -3.24 -0.46
N ILE A 99 8.34 -4.04 -0.19
CA ILE A 99 8.41 -5.43 -0.67
C ILE A 99 8.61 -6.32 0.54
N ASN A 100 7.61 -7.15 0.82
CA ASN A 100 7.74 -8.22 1.81
C ASN A 100 7.97 -9.56 1.11
N ASP A 101 8.70 -10.44 1.78
CA ASP A 101 8.72 -11.86 1.42
C ASP A 101 7.32 -12.49 1.60
N LEU A 102 7.10 -13.65 0.98
CA LEU A 102 5.83 -14.35 0.93
C LEU A 102 5.16 -14.62 2.30
N PRO A 103 5.87 -14.92 3.40
CA PRO A 103 5.19 -15.28 4.65
C PRO A 103 4.67 -14.08 5.46
N VAL A 104 5.05 -12.83 5.13
CA VAL A 104 4.76 -11.65 5.98
C VAL A 104 3.82 -10.67 5.29
N GLY A 105 2.62 -10.48 5.84
CA GLY A 105 1.64 -9.51 5.34
C GLY A 105 2.06 -8.04 5.54
N ARG A 106 1.47 -7.15 4.74
CA ARG A 106 1.64 -5.69 4.80
C ARG A 106 0.63 -5.04 5.73
N SER A 107 0.92 -3.79 6.11
CA SER A 107 0.08 -3.00 7.00
C SER A 107 -0.73 -1.94 6.22
N VAL A 108 -2.05 -1.98 6.39
CA VAL A 108 -2.98 -0.96 5.88
C VAL A 108 -2.71 0.38 6.57
N ASP A 109 -2.53 0.37 7.88
CA ASP A 109 -2.33 1.59 8.68
C ASP A 109 -1.04 2.31 8.28
N GLU A 110 0.05 1.56 8.03
CA GLU A 110 1.30 2.17 7.57
C GLU A 110 1.15 2.75 6.17
N THR A 111 0.38 2.09 5.30
CA THR A 111 0.09 2.60 3.97
C THR A 111 -0.69 3.92 4.04
N LEU A 112 -1.73 3.99 4.89
CA LEU A 112 -2.50 5.21 5.12
C LEU A 112 -1.64 6.34 5.72
N ARG A 113 -0.77 6.02 6.68
CA ARG A 113 0.18 6.97 7.30
C ARG A 113 1.12 7.58 6.26
N LEU A 114 1.64 6.76 5.35
CA LEU A 114 2.53 7.21 4.28
C LEU A 114 1.79 8.10 3.27
N ILE A 115 0.56 7.76 2.91
CA ILE A 115 -0.29 8.63 2.04
C ILE A 115 -0.49 9.99 2.71
N ASP A 116 -0.88 10.01 3.99
CA ASP A 116 -1.05 11.26 4.75
C ASP A 116 0.25 12.08 4.78
N ALA A 117 1.40 11.44 4.93
CA ALA A 117 2.70 12.11 4.96
C ALA A 117 3.08 12.72 3.61
N PHE A 118 2.89 11.98 2.51
CA PHE A 118 3.19 12.50 1.17
C PHE A 118 2.28 13.67 0.78
N GLN A 119 0.99 13.59 1.11
CA GLN A 119 0.05 14.68 0.86
C GLN A 119 0.36 15.91 1.72
N PHE A 120 0.78 15.70 2.98
CA PHE A 120 1.19 16.80 3.86
C PHE A 120 2.41 17.53 3.30
N THR A 121 3.47 16.80 2.94
CA THR A 121 4.69 17.44 2.42
C THR A 121 4.45 18.17 1.10
N GLU A 122 3.61 17.62 0.20
CA GLU A 122 3.25 18.30 -1.05
C GLU A 122 2.43 19.58 -0.80
N LYS A 123 1.53 19.57 0.19
CA LYS A 123 0.68 20.72 0.51
C LYS A 123 1.42 21.84 1.24
N TYR A 124 2.29 21.50 2.19
CA TYR A 124 2.87 22.48 3.12
C TYR A 124 4.36 22.76 2.87
N GLY A 125 5.06 21.92 2.10
CA GLY A 125 6.50 22.07 1.85
C GLY A 125 7.39 21.73 3.05
N GLU A 126 6.79 21.27 4.15
CA GLU A 126 7.49 20.77 5.33
C GLU A 126 7.76 19.26 5.20
N VAL A 127 8.72 18.74 5.96
CA VAL A 127 9.04 17.30 5.96
C VAL A 127 8.54 16.60 7.21
N CYS A 128 8.10 15.36 7.03
CA CYS A 128 7.56 14.52 8.09
C CYS A 128 8.70 13.72 8.76
N PRO A 129 8.89 13.82 10.09
CA PRO A 129 9.90 13.04 10.81
C PRO A 129 9.55 11.54 10.89
N ALA A 130 10.48 10.76 11.47
CA ALA A 130 10.25 9.34 11.72
C ALA A 130 8.98 9.12 12.57
N ASN A 131 8.21 8.09 12.24
CA ASN A 131 6.95 7.73 12.90
C ASN A 131 5.89 8.85 12.89
N TRP A 132 6.01 9.83 11.99
CA TRP A 132 5.04 10.91 11.89
C TRP A 132 3.64 10.39 11.58
N THR A 133 2.66 10.90 12.30
CA THR A 133 1.22 10.71 12.07
C THR A 133 0.55 12.06 11.90
N LYS A 134 -0.62 12.08 11.28
CA LYS A 134 -1.37 13.32 11.01
C LYS A 134 -1.59 14.12 12.28
N GLY A 135 -1.12 15.38 12.28
CA GLY A 135 -1.19 16.29 13.43
C GLY A 135 0.06 16.32 14.33
N ALA A 136 1.01 15.41 14.13
CA ALA A 136 2.29 15.44 14.84
C ALA A 136 3.21 16.57 14.32
N PRO A 137 4.17 17.05 15.14
CA PRO A 137 5.13 18.09 14.72
C PRO A 137 5.95 17.70 13.49
N THR A 138 6.22 18.69 12.65
CA THR A 138 6.93 18.59 11.36
C THR A 138 8.16 19.48 11.33
N ILE A 139 8.99 19.34 10.29
CA ILE A 139 10.24 20.08 10.17
C ILE A 139 10.14 21.04 8.99
N GLN A 140 10.17 22.35 9.28
CA GLN A 140 10.45 23.37 8.28
C GLN A 140 11.93 23.34 7.94
N THR A 141 12.27 23.02 6.69
CA THR A 141 13.67 22.81 6.28
C THR A 141 14.52 24.08 6.37
N SER A 142 13.91 25.26 6.24
CA SER A 142 14.55 26.56 6.42
C SER A 142 14.83 26.91 7.89
N ASN A 143 14.12 26.30 8.84
CA ASN A 143 14.26 26.56 10.27
C ASN A 143 14.09 25.30 11.13
N SER A 144 14.89 24.27 10.82
CA SER A 144 14.79 22.96 11.47
C SER A 144 15.10 22.97 12.97
N LYS A 145 15.85 23.98 13.45
CA LYS A 145 16.19 24.15 14.87
C LYS A 145 14.97 24.27 15.77
N THR A 146 13.87 24.86 15.28
CA THR A 146 12.61 24.96 16.04
C THR A 146 12.09 23.58 16.42
N TYR A 147 12.08 22.65 15.46
CA TYR A 147 11.66 21.27 15.71
C TYR A 147 12.60 20.56 16.68
N PHE A 148 13.92 20.61 16.44
CA PHE A 148 14.88 19.90 17.28
C PHE A 148 14.92 20.43 18.73
N ASN A 149 14.77 21.73 18.93
CA ASN A 149 14.67 22.31 20.27
C ASN A 149 13.36 21.88 20.96
N GLN A 150 12.25 21.84 20.23
CA GLN A 150 10.98 21.36 20.78
C GLN A 150 11.06 19.87 21.20
N MET A 151 11.72 19.03 20.39
CA MET A 151 11.76 17.59 20.62
C MET A 151 12.87 17.16 21.58
N TYR A 152 14.01 17.86 21.60
CA TYR A 152 15.24 17.43 22.29
C TYR A 152 15.93 18.54 23.09
N GLY A 153 15.43 19.77 23.09
CA GLY A 153 16.06 20.92 23.75
C GLY A 153 15.91 20.95 25.28
N GLY A 154 15.42 19.87 25.88
CA GLY A 154 15.25 19.75 27.33
C GLY A 154 16.36 18.97 28.01
N HIS A 155 17.44 19.67 28.39
CA HIS A 155 18.24 19.44 29.60
C HIS A 155 18.47 20.78 30.29
#